data_AF-A0A2H0CXQ7-F1
#
_entry.id   AF-A0A2H0CXQ7-F1
#
_cell.length_a   1.000
_cell.length_b   1.000
_cell.length_c   1.000
_cell.angle_alpha   90.00
_cell.angle_beta   90.00
_cell.angle_gamma   90.00
#
_symmetry.space_group_name_H-M   'P 1'
#
loop_
_entity.id
_entity.type
_entity.pdbx_description
1 polymer ?
#
loop_
_entity_poly.entity_id
_entity_poly.type
_entity_poly.pdbx_seq_one_letter_code
_entity_poly.pdbx_strand_id
1 'polypeptide(L)'
;MDDWTYCVQTLPKVSRTFALNISVLRGELHRSILIAYLFCRTVDTVEDAAKLDPKMKIRLLKEFSRLIEDRDYREKNLAPWIEECAAVDGTANDLDLLHQVDRVFNVFDALPKNHQDQIIPSVSKMAKGMAFFQNRFQFGEITPLENIQDLEEYCYFVAGVVGEMLCNLFFQKLPDLPESARKIMRQNAVSFGLGLQMTNISKDIIADHNRGWSYIPRSIILEKGLTMDEFHSGASMDKNLQILEGLLSKTNSHLHDALKFTLALPRTEIALRLFCIWPLWMAVKTVSVLHNNPELLNSNAQVKISRSTVKRILFGTPLIVWSNSLLEYSFANIINDKAFQNPPPFDLQGLKSRLEKIPLEISNP
;
A
#
# COMPACT_ATOMS: atom_id res chain seq x y z
N MET A 1 29.26 0.47 9.50
CA MET A 1 28.24 1.26 8.78
C MET A 1 27.28 1.79 9.83
N ASP A 2 26.94 3.08 9.84
CA ASP A 2 25.95 3.62 10.78
C ASP A 2 24.51 3.22 10.39
N ASP A 3 23.57 3.39 11.31
CA ASP A 3 22.18 2.92 11.17
C ASP A 3 21.40 3.65 10.08
N TRP A 4 21.65 4.94 9.89
CA TRP A 4 21.03 5.69 8.81
C TRP A 4 21.54 5.23 7.45
N THR A 5 22.85 5.06 7.29
CA THR A 5 23.44 4.53 6.05
C THR A 5 22.87 3.17 5.70
N TYR A 6 22.63 2.30 6.68
CA TYR A 6 21.96 1.03 6.47
C TYR A 6 20.55 1.21 5.92
N CYS A 7 19.71 2.00 6.59
CA CYS A 7 18.33 2.24 6.17
C CYS A 7 18.27 2.75 4.71
N VAL A 8 19.13 3.70 4.34
CA VAL A 8 19.21 4.24 2.98
C VAL A 8 19.62 3.18 1.95
N GLN A 9 20.57 2.31 2.30
CA GLN A 9 21.03 1.24 1.40
C GLN A 9 20.06 0.05 1.31
N THR A 10 19.28 -0.20 2.35
CA THR A 10 18.29 -1.28 2.40
C THR A 10 17.07 -0.93 1.55
N LEU A 11 16.62 0.32 1.56
CA LEU A 11 15.44 0.76 0.80
C LEU A 11 15.41 0.30 -0.68
N PRO A 12 16.44 0.55 -1.52
CA PRO A 12 16.42 0.10 -2.92
C PRO A 12 16.52 -1.42 -3.09
N LYS A 13 17.00 -2.16 -2.07
CA LYS A 13 17.10 -3.62 -2.10
C LYS A 13 15.74 -4.28 -1.87
N VAL A 14 14.94 -3.74 -0.95
CA VAL A 14 13.59 -4.23 -0.65
C VAL A 14 12.52 -3.62 -1.55
N SER A 15 12.78 -2.42 -2.12
CA SER A 15 11.81 -1.75 -2.98
C SER A 15 12.40 -0.73 -3.94
N ARG A 16 12.72 -1.18 -5.16
CA ARG A 16 13.33 -0.34 -6.19
C ARG A 16 12.47 0.87 -6.59
N THR A 17 11.17 0.68 -6.78
CA THR A 17 10.27 1.75 -7.24
C THR A 17 10.03 2.80 -6.16
N PHE A 18 9.72 2.37 -4.93
CA PHE A 18 9.53 3.31 -3.83
C PHE A 18 10.84 4.01 -3.44
N ALA A 19 12.00 3.35 -3.57
CA ALA A 19 13.29 4.00 -3.37
C ALA A 19 13.48 5.22 -4.29
N LEU A 20 13.13 5.09 -5.57
CA LEU A 20 13.18 6.22 -6.50
C LEU A 20 12.26 7.35 -6.03
N ASN A 21 11.03 7.03 -5.65
CA ASN A 21 10.05 8.00 -5.17
C ASN A 21 10.51 8.73 -3.91
N ILE A 22 10.95 7.99 -2.90
CA ILE A 22 11.41 8.54 -1.61
C ILE A 22 12.66 9.40 -1.80
N SER A 23 13.53 9.04 -2.74
CA SER A 23 14.80 9.77 -3.00
C SER A 23 14.63 11.21 -3.50
N VAL A 24 13.43 11.63 -3.94
CA VAL A 24 13.17 13.03 -4.32
C VAL A 24 13.02 13.94 -3.10
N LEU A 25 12.70 13.37 -1.94
CA LEU A 25 12.51 14.09 -0.69
C LEU A 25 13.87 14.46 -0.06
N ARG A 26 13.84 15.42 0.87
CA ARG A 26 15.02 15.91 1.59
C ARG A 26 14.70 16.15 3.07
N GLY A 27 15.74 16.21 3.91
CA GLY A 27 15.66 16.53 5.34
C GLY A 27 14.86 15.51 6.15
N GLU A 28 14.26 15.98 7.25
CA GLU A 28 13.53 15.14 8.20
C GLU A 28 12.35 14.41 7.58
N LEU A 29 11.67 15.01 6.59
CA LEU A 29 10.58 14.34 5.90
C LEU A 29 11.07 13.10 5.12
N HIS A 30 12.20 13.21 4.42
CA HIS A 30 12.81 12.07 3.74
C HIS A 30 13.16 10.96 4.73
N ARG A 31 13.81 11.33 5.83
CA ARG A 31 14.19 10.39 6.90
C ARG A 31 12.98 9.67 7.47
N SER A 32 11.91 10.42 7.76
CA SER A 32 10.68 9.89 8.36
C SER A 32 9.92 8.97 7.43
N ILE A 33 9.74 9.35 6.17
CA ILE A 33 9.03 8.51 5.19
C ILE A 33 9.83 7.25 4.86
N LEU A 34 11.17 7.34 4.79
CA LEU A 34 12.02 6.17 4.58
C LEU A 34 11.86 5.17 5.73
N ILE A 35 11.95 5.64 6.98
CA ILE A 35 11.80 4.80 8.16
C ILE A 35 10.40 4.20 8.27
N ALA A 36 9.37 5.02 8.04
CA ALA A 36 7.99 4.52 7.99
C ALA A 36 7.82 3.42 6.93
N TYR A 37 8.43 3.60 5.74
CA TYR A 37 8.40 2.58 4.69
C TYR A 37 9.08 1.28 5.12
N LEU A 38 10.24 1.35 5.78
CA LEU A 38 10.93 0.16 6.26
C LEU A 38 10.12 -0.59 7.32
N PHE A 39 9.40 0.12 8.21
CA PHE A 39 8.48 -0.53 9.14
C PHE A 39 7.28 -1.19 8.44
N CYS A 40 6.65 -0.51 7.48
CA CYS A 40 5.61 -1.11 6.64
C CYS A 40 6.13 -2.38 5.94
N ARG A 41 7.35 -2.33 5.37
CA ARG A 41 7.96 -3.49 4.72
C ARG A 41 8.29 -4.63 5.69
N THR A 42 8.65 -4.30 6.92
CA THR A 42 8.91 -5.28 7.99
C THR A 42 7.64 -6.07 8.29
N VAL A 43 6.51 -5.40 8.53
CA VAL A 43 5.23 -6.08 8.81
C VAL A 43 4.66 -6.81 7.58
N ASP A 44 4.79 -6.24 6.38
CA ASP A 44 4.46 -6.92 5.11
C ASP A 44 5.22 -8.25 5.01
N THR A 45 6.52 -8.27 5.33
CA THR A 45 7.34 -9.48 5.21
C THR A 45 6.86 -10.59 6.14
N VAL A 46 6.43 -10.25 7.35
CA VAL A 46 5.86 -11.21 8.31
C VAL A 46 4.50 -11.72 7.82
N GLU A 47 3.65 -10.84 7.29
CA GLU A 47 2.34 -11.21 6.75
C GLU A 47 2.47 -12.14 5.53
N ASP A 48 3.32 -11.79 4.57
CA ASP A 48 3.52 -12.47 3.28
C ASP A 48 4.25 -13.81 3.40
N ALA A 49 4.81 -14.14 4.58
CA ALA A 49 5.59 -15.34 4.82
C ALA A 49 4.79 -16.62 4.49
N ALA A 50 5.10 -17.32 3.40
CA ALA A 50 4.22 -18.38 2.90
C ALA A 50 4.25 -19.65 3.78
N LYS A 51 5.34 -19.88 4.50
CA LYS A 51 5.57 -21.10 5.29
C LYS A 51 5.31 -20.91 6.78
N LEU A 52 5.11 -19.67 7.22
CA LEU A 52 4.92 -19.37 8.63
C LEU A 52 3.50 -19.73 9.08
N ASP A 53 3.40 -20.40 10.23
CA ASP A 53 2.12 -20.73 10.84
C ASP A 53 1.26 -19.46 11.06
N PRO A 54 -0.05 -19.49 10.71
CA PRO A 54 -0.91 -18.31 10.86
C PRO A 54 -0.94 -17.75 12.29
N LYS A 55 -0.94 -18.59 13.33
CA LYS A 55 -0.94 -18.10 14.72
C LYS A 55 0.37 -17.40 15.06
N MET A 56 1.48 -17.90 14.52
CA MET A 56 2.78 -17.24 14.63
C MET A 56 2.79 -15.88 13.93
N LYS A 57 2.25 -15.76 12.71
CA LYS A 57 2.09 -14.48 12.01
C LYS A 57 1.30 -13.48 12.84
N ILE A 58 0.12 -13.90 13.33
CA ILE A 58 -0.77 -13.06 14.14
C ILE A 58 -0.04 -12.58 15.40
N ARG A 59 0.70 -13.47 16.07
CA ARG A 59 1.51 -13.11 17.25
C ARG A 59 2.58 -12.09 16.91
N LEU A 60 3.41 -12.34 15.89
CA LEU A 60 4.49 -11.44 15.50
C LEU A 60 3.98 -10.06 15.08
N LEU A 61 2.88 -9.98 14.33
CA LEU A 61 2.25 -8.73 13.93
C LEU A 61 1.69 -7.95 15.13
N LYS A 62 1.01 -8.64 16.05
CA LYS A 62 0.52 -8.03 17.31
C LYS A 62 1.68 -7.54 18.16
N GLU A 63 2.76 -8.31 18.27
CA GLU A 63 3.93 -7.88 19.03
C GLU A 63 4.64 -6.69 18.40
N PHE A 64 4.79 -6.68 17.08
CA PHE A 64 5.34 -5.53 16.39
C PHE A 64 4.53 -4.24 16.65
N SER A 65 3.19 -4.36 16.73
CA SER A 65 2.34 -3.22 17.11
C SER A 65 2.65 -2.69 18.52
N ARG A 66 3.01 -3.54 19.49
CA ARG A 66 3.45 -3.11 20.82
C ARG A 66 4.85 -2.51 20.80
N LEU A 67 5.78 -3.10 20.04
CA LEU A 67 7.15 -2.60 19.89
C LEU A 67 7.19 -1.17 19.31
N ILE A 68 6.31 -0.83 18.37
CA ILE A 68 6.23 0.53 17.80
C ILE A 68 5.48 1.50 18.72
N GLU A 69 4.52 1.03 19.52
CA GLU A 69 3.72 1.86 20.44
C GLU A 69 4.46 2.25 21.72
N ASP A 70 5.26 1.34 22.27
CA ASP A 70 5.89 1.49 23.58
C ASP A 70 7.41 1.24 23.52
N ARG A 71 8.18 2.27 23.85
CA ARG A 71 9.65 2.23 23.87
C ARG A 71 10.20 1.34 24.99
N ASP A 72 9.62 1.40 26.19
CA ASP A 72 10.09 0.61 27.33
C ASP A 72 9.80 -0.87 27.11
N TYR A 73 8.67 -1.17 26.45
CA TYR A 73 8.36 -2.51 25.98
C TYR A 73 9.36 -2.98 24.92
N ARG A 74 9.68 -2.12 23.94
CA ARG A 74 10.61 -2.43 22.86
C ARG A 74 12.02 -2.74 23.36
N GLU A 75 12.54 -1.99 24.33
CA GLU A 75 13.87 -2.22 24.89
C GLU A 75 14.05 -3.64 25.45
N LYS A 76 12.96 -4.27 25.92
CA LYS A 76 12.98 -5.62 26.51
C LYS A 76 12.62 -6.73 25.51
N ASN A 77 11.76 -6.43 24.53
CA ASN A 77 11.11 -7.46 23.71
C ASN A 77 11.56 -7.45 22.24
N LEU A 78 12.35 -6.46 21.79
CA LEU A 78 12.79 -6.40 20.40
C LEU A 78 13.73 -7.55 20.02
N ALA A 79 14.74 -7.85 20.83
CA ALA A 79 15.68 -8.93 20.54
C ALA A 79 14.99 -10.32 20.49
N PRO A 80 14.12 -10.69 21.45
CA PRO A 80 13.30 -11.90 21.34
C PRO A 80 12.43 -11.93 20.08
N TRP A 81 11.80 -10.81 19.71
CA TRP A 81 10.98 -10.73 18.50
C TRP A 81 11.80 -10.97 17.23
N ILE A 82 13.01 -10.41 17.14
CA ILE A 82 13.94 -10.64 16.03
C ILE A 82 14.35 -12.11 15.94
N GLU A 83 14.62 -12.76 17.08
CA GLU A 83 14.95 -14.19 17.13
C GLU A 83 13.79 -15.06 16.62
N GLU A 84 12.56 -14.75 17.02
CA GLU A 84 11.37 -15.42 16.51
C GLU A 84 11.16 -15.21 15.00
N CYS A 85 11.57 -14.06 14.46
CA CYS A 85 11.53 -13.79 13.02
C CYS A 85 12.47 -14.69 12.19
N ALA A 86 13.38 -15.46 12.81
CA ALA A 86 14.21 -16.43 12.09
C ALA A 86 13.38 -17.54 11.41
N ALA A 87 12.14 -17.77 11.86
CA ALA A 87 11.20 -18.71 11.25
C ALA A 87 10.51 -18.14 9.99
N VAL A 88 10.60 -16.82 9.76
CA VAL A 88 9.94 -16.14 8.64
C VAL A 88 10.68 -16.46 7.33
N ASP A 89 9.93 -16.83 6.30
CA ASP A 89 10.46 -16.99 4.94
C ASP A 89 10.24 -15.74 4.10
N GLY A 90 11.19 -15.45 3.21
CA GLY A 90 11.16 -14.24 2.39
C GLY A 90 12.39 -14.11 1.49
N THR A 91 12.55 -12.96 0.83
CA THR A 91 13.77 -12.71 0.06
C THR A 91 14.94 -12.40 1.00
N ALA A 92 16.17 -12.67 0.59
CA ALA A 92 17.36 -12.40 1.42
C ALA A 92 17.43 -10.95 1.91
N ASN A 93 16.97 -9.98 1.12
CA ASN A 93 16.95 -8.57 1.51
C ASN A 93 15.83 -8.24 2.51
N ASP A 94 14.67 -8.88 2.38
CA ASP A 94 13.56 -8.69 3.33
C ASP A 94 13.91 -9.32 4.68
N LEU A 95 14.55 -10.50 4.66
CA LEU A 95 15.05 -11.15 5.87
C LEU A 95 16.18 -10.37 6.53
N ASP A 96 17.10 -9.79 5.76
CA ASP A 96 18.12 -8.88 6.32
C ASP A 96 17.49 -7.70 7.05
N LEU A 97 16.43 -7.08 6.47
CA LEU A 97 15.68 -6.02 7.12
C LEU A 97 15.03 -6.47 8.43
N LEU A 98 14.41 -7.67 8.47
CA LEU A 98 13.84 -8.21 9.71
C LEU A 98 14.90 -8.39 10.81
N HIS A 99 16.05 -8.96 10.46
CA HIS A 99 17.13 -9.23 11.42
C HIS A 99 17.87 -7.96 11.90
N GLN A 100 17.74 -6.86 11.17
CA GLN A 100 18.41 -5.58 11.43
C GLN A 100 17.41 -4.46 11.74
N VAL A 101 16.18 -4.81 12.12
CA VAL A 101 15.11 -3.83 12.36
C VAL A 101 15.41 -2.93 13.57
N ASP A 102 16.26 -3.38 14.50
CA ASP A 102 16.80 -2.58 15.60
C ASP A 102 17.48 -1.29 15.10
N ARG A 103 18.18 -1.39 13.97
CA ARG A 103 18.83 -0.23 13.32
C ARG A 103 17.81 0.75 12.78
N VAL A 104 16.66 0.26 12.29
CA VAL A 104 15.53 1.10 11.86
C VAL A 104 14.91 1.81 13.07
N PHE A 105 14.72 1.10 14.19
CA PHE A 105 14.25 1.69 15.45
C PHE A 105 15.21 2.75 16.02
N ASN A 106 16.53 2.53 15.96
CA ASN A 106 17.52 3.53 16.40
C ASN A 106 17.39 4.84 15.61
N VAL A 107 17.17 4.75 14.30
CA VAL A 107 16.94 5.95 13.46
C VAL A 107 15.59 6.57 13.77
N PHE A 108 14.55 5.76 13.98
CA PHE A 108 13.20 6.20 14.35
C PHE A 108 13.19 7.00 15.66
N ASP A 109 13.89 6.52 16.69
CA ASP A 109 13.95 7.16 18.01
C ASP A 109 14.65 8.53 17.96
N ALA A 110 15.45 8.77 16.93
CA ALA A 110 16.11 10.05 16.68
C ALA A 110 15.28 11.01 15.79
N LEU A 111 14.09 10.61 15.31
CA LEU A 111 13.21 11.50 14.55
C LEU A 111 12.53 12.54 15.47
N PRO A 112 12.10 13.69 14.94
CA PRO A 112 11.26 14.63 15.68
C PRO A 112 9.99 13.96 16.24
N LYS A 113 9.62 14.31 17.48
CA LYS A 113 8.47 13.69 18.17
C LYS A 113 7.17 13.80 17.37
N ASN A 114 6.91 14.97 16.79
CA ASN A 114 5.73 15.19 15.94
C ASN A 114 5.69 14.30 14.69
N HIS A 115 6.84 13.80 14.20
CA HIS A 115 6.91 12.82 13.11
C HIS A 115 6.69 11.40 13.61
N GLN A 116 7.29 11.03 14.75
CA GLN A 116 7.03 9.75 15.42
C GLN A 116 5.53 9.57 15.68
N ASP A 117 4.87 10.63 16.16
CA ASP A 117 3.43 10.65 16.46
C ASP A 117 2.54 10.43 15.22
N GLN A 118 3.05 10.63 14.00
CA GLN A 118 2.32 10.28 12.77
C GLN A 118 2.59 8.84 12.32
N ILE A 119 3.78 8.30 12.61
CA ILE A 119 4.20 6.97 12.16
C ILE A 119 3.61 5.89 13.06
N ILE A 120 3.70 6.05 14.39
CA ILE A 120 3.30 5.02 15.37
C ILE A 120 1.85 4.54 15.14
N PRO A 121 0.83 5.43 15.08
CA PRO A 121 -0.55 4.97 14.97
C PRO A 121 -0.83 4.28 13.63
N SER A 122 -0.13 4.70 12.57
CA SER A 122 -0.31 4.15 11.23
C SER A 122 0.27 2.75 11.12
N VAL A 123 1.54 2.59 11.50
CA VAL A 123 2.24 1.29 11.47
C VAL A 123 1.61 0.30 12.43
N SER A 124 1.24 0.73 13.64
CA SER A 124 0.53 -0.13 14.60
C SER A 124 -0.82 -0.60 14.04
N LYS A 125 -1.62 0.32 13.50
CA LYS A 125 -2.94 -0.03 12.93
C LYS A 125 -2.81 -0.95 11.73
N MET A 126 -1.80 -0.77 10.88
CA MET A 126 -1.46 -1.68 9.78
C MET A 126 -1.18 -3.10 10.31
N ALA A 127 -0.29 -3.23 11.29
CA ALA A 127 0.06 -4.53 11.88
C ALA A 127 -1.14 -5.22 12.55
N LYS A 128 -1.95 -4.47 13.32
CA LYS A 128 -3.18 -4.98 13.95
C LYS A 128 -4.22 -5.41 12.93
N GLY A 129 -4.38 -4.63 11.85
CA GLY A 129 -5.28 -4.94 10.74
C GLY A 129 -4.89 -6.22 10.00
N MET A 130 -3.60 -6.36 9.63
CA MET A 130 -3.06 -7.59 9.04
C MET A 130 -3.32 -8.79 9.96
N ALA A 131 -3.03 -8.66 11.26
CA ALA A 131 -3.30 -9.72 12.23
C ALA A 131 -4.80 -10.09 12.29
N PHE A 132 -5.70 -9.11 12.19
CA PHE A 132 -7.14 -9.35 12.15
C PHE A 132 -7.55 -10.18 10.91
N PHE A 133 -7.07 -9.81 9.71
CA PHE A 133 -7.37 -10.56 8.48
C PHE A 133 -6.73 -11.95 8.48
N GLN A 134 -5.53 -12.10 9.04
CA GLN A 134 -4.87 -13.41 9.18
C GLN A 134 -5.64 -14.37 10.09
N ASN A 135 -6.45 -13.91 11.05
CA ASN A 135 -7.31 -14.81 11.85
C ASN A 135 -8.37 -15.54 11.01
N ARG A 136 -8.67 -15.04 9.81
CA ARG A 136 -9.62 -15.67 8.89
C ARG A 136 -8.95 -16.76 8.02
N PHE A 137 -7.62 -16.79 8.01
CA PHE A 137 -6.86 -17.72 7.19
C PHE A 137 -7.05 -19.16 7.67
N GLN A 138 -7.41 -20.04 6.74
CA GLN A 138 -7.55 -21.48 6.98
C GLN A 138 -6.42 -22.21 6.25
N PHE A 139 -5.55 -22.89 7.02
CA PHE A 139 -4.39 -23.55 6.45
C PHE A 139 -4.81 -24.66 5.47
N GLY A 140 -4.36 -24.56 4.22
CA GLY A 140 -4.67 -25.51 3.16
C GLY A 140 -5.89 -25.16 2.30
N GLU A 141 -6.59 -24.06 2.60
CA GLU A 141 -7.71 -23.56 1.79
C GLU A 141 -7.44 -22.13 1.30
N ILE A 142 -7.98 -21.79 0.12
CA ILE A 142 -7.95 -20.40 -0.36
C ILE A 142 -8.85 -19.58 0.56
N THR A 143 -8.29 -18.53 1.17
CA THR A 143 -9.06 -17.60 2.00
C THR A 143 -9.44 -16.38 1.16
N PRO A 144 -10.70 -16.24 0.71
CA PRO A 144 -11.12 -15.07 -0.04
C PRO A 144 -11.56 -13.94 0.89
N LEU A 145 -11.51 -12.71 0.36
CA LEU A 145 -12.32 -11.63 0.89
C LEU A 145 -13.77 -11.86 0.49
N GLU A 146 -14.72 -11.53 1.36
CA GLU A 146 -16.11 -11.93 1.14
C GLU A 146 -16.86 -11.00 0.19
N ASN A 147 -16.62 -9.68 0.29
CA ASN A 147 -17.31 -8.67 -0.52
C ASN A 147 -16.44 -7.42 -0.76
N ILE A 148 -16.97 -6.45 -1.50
CA ILE A 148 -16.27 -5.20 -1.81
C ILE A 148 -15.93 -4.40 -0.53
N GLN A 149 -16.79 -4.42 0.48
CA GLN A 149 -16.53 -3.72 1.74
C GLN A 149 -15.33 -4.32 2.46
N ASP A 150 -15.21 -5.65 2.45
CA ASP A 150 -14.09 -6.39 3.01
C ASP A 150 -12.77 -6.09 2.28
N LEU A 151 -12.81 -5.96 0.95
CA LEU A 151 -11.68 -5.49 0.13
C LEU A 151 -11.24 -4.07 0.49
N GLU A 152 -12.18 -3.14 0.64
CA GLU A 152 -11.86 -1.77 1.06
C GLU A 152 -11.25 -1.71 2.46
N GLU A 153 -11.77 -2.51 3.40
CA GLU A 153 -11.27 -2.61 4.77
C GLU A 153 -9.84 -3.18 4.80
N TYR A 154 -9.60 -4.26 4.07
CA TYR A 154 -8.26 -4.82 3.92
C TYR A 154 -7.29 -3.78 3.32
N CYS A 155 -7.67 -3.16 2.19
CA CYS A 155 -6.85 -2.14 1.53
C CYS A 155 -6.61 -0.91 2.42
N TYR A 156 -7.54 -0.58 3.32
CA TYR A 156 -7.35 0.48 4.29
C TYR A 156 -6.21 0.16 5.26
N PHE A 157 -6.18 -1.03 5.84
CA PHE A 157 -5.13 -1.39 6.80
C PHE A 157 -3.75 -1.46 6.17
N VAL A 158 -3.63 -2.01 4.97
CA VAL A 158 -2.31 -2.22 4.34
C VAL A 158 -1.81 -1.00 3.55
N ALA A 159 -2.69 -0.07 3.15
CA ALA A 159 -2.29 1.09 2.36
C ALA A 159 -3.04 2.39 2.66
N GLY A 160 -4.34 2.35 2.97
CA GLY A 160 -5.12 3.56 3.28
C GLY A 160 -4.57 4.32 4.50
N VAL A 161 -4.17 3.59 5.55
CA VAL A 161 -3.56 4.15 6.76
C VAL A 161 -2.20 4.79 6.48
N VAL A 162 -1.46 4.27 5.49
CA VAL A 162 -0.20 4.86 5.01
C VAL A 162 -0.47 6.16 4.28
N GLY A 163 -1.56 6.24 3.50
CA GLY A 163 -2.03 7.48 2.88
C GLY A 163 -2.35 8.58 3.92
N GLU A 164 -3.05 8.22 5.01
CA GLU A 164 -3.31 9.15 6.12
C GLU A 164 -2.01 9.60 6.82
N MET A 165 -1.06 8.69 7.06
CA MET A 165 0.25 9.01 7.63
C MET A 165 1.05 9.98 6.76
N LEU A 166 1.14 9.74 5.45
CA LEU A 166 1.84 10.62 4.51
C LEU A 166 1.21 12.02 4.50
N CYS A 167 -0.12 12.09 4.47
CA CYS A 167 -0.86 13.34 4.57
C CYS A 167 -0.47 14.13 5.82
N ASN A 168 -0.45 13.47 6.98
CA ASN A 168 -0.11 14.11 8.24
C ASN A 168 1.37 14.52 8.33
N LEU A 169 2.29 13.73 7.78
CA LEU A 169 3.71 14.10 7.67
C LEU A 169 3.92 15.31 6.76
N PHE A 170 3.18 15.42 5.65
CA PHE A 170 3.21 16.61 4.80
C PHE A 170 2.73 17.86 5.53
N PHE A 171 1.73 17.73 6.41
CA PHE A 171 1.28 18.83 7.25
C PHE A 171 2.31 19.29 8.27
N GLN A 172 3.20 18.41 8.74
CA GLN A 172 4.34 18.83 9.58
C GLN A 172 5.35 19.67 8.79
N LYS A 173 5.56 19.34 7.50
CA LYS A 173 6.44 20.11 6.61
C LYS A 173 5.80 21.44 6.14
N LEU A 174 4.48 21.48 6.01
CA LEU A 174 3.72 22.60 5.45
C LEU A 174 2.77 23.20 6.49
N PRO A 175 3.27 23.87 7.54
CA PRO A 175 2.42 24.45 8.59
C PRO A 175 1.42 25.47 8.03
N ASP A 176 1.83 26.26 7.03
CA ASP A 176 1.02 27.34 6.46
C ASP A 176 0.12 26.89 5.29
N LEU A 177 -0.03 25.57 5.07
CA LEU A 177 -0.92 25.06 4.03
C LEU A 177 -2.38 25.51 4.31
N PRO A 178 -3.08 26.15 3.35
CA PRO A 178 -4.44 26.60 3.55
C PRO A 178 -5.39 25.45 3.95
N GLU A 179 -6.35 25.75 4.83
CA GLU A 179 -7.27 24.72 5.33
C GLU A 179 -8.13 24.08 4.22
N SER A 180 -8.42 24.82 3.14
CA SER A 180 -9.09 24.27 1.95
C SER A 180 -8.27 23.14 1.31
N ALA A 181 -6.96 23.34 1.16
CA ALA A 181 -6.04 22.32 0.64
C ALA A 181 -5.90 21.15 1.62
N ARG A 182 -5.75 21.43 2.93
CA ARG A 182 -5.72 20.39 3.98
C ARG A 182 -6.97 19.52 3.95
N LYS A 183 -8.15 20.11 3.79
CA LYS A 183 -9.42 19.39 3.69
C LYS A 183 -9.45 18.45 2.48
N ILE A 184 -9.04 18.93 1.30
CA ILE A 184 -8.94 18.10 0.09
C ILE A 184 -7.96 16.94 0.32
N MET A 185 -6.78 17.21 0.88
CA MET A 185 -5.80 16.16 1.15
C MET A 185 -6.35 15.12 2.15
N ARG A 186 -6.96 15.53 3.26
CA ARG A 186 -7.55 14.58 4.23
C ARG A 186 -8.65 13.71 3.61
N GLN A 187 -9.51 14.30 2.77
CA GLN A 187 -10.61 13.58 2.12
C GLN A 187 -10.14 12.54 1.11
N ASN A 188 -8.97 12.73 0.52
CA ASN A 188 -8.46 11.87 -0.56
C ASN A 188 -7.27 10.99 -0.13
N ALA A 189 -6.75 11.16 1.08
CA ALA A 189 -5.57 10.43 1.58
C ALA A 189 -5.77 8.90 1.59
N VAL A 190 -6.92 8.44 2.07
CA VAL A 190 -7.25 7.00 2.08
C VAL A 190 -7.35 6.46 0.66
N SER A 191 -8.06 7.15 -0.25
CA SER A 191 -8.13 6.77 -1.67
C SER A 191 -6.74 6.71 -2.33
N PHE A 192 -5.81 7.58 -1.93
CA PHE A 192 -4.44 7.50 -2.44
C PHE A 192 -3.81 6.13 -2.17
N GLY A 193 -3.89 5.65 -0.92
CA GLY A 193 -3.40 4.33 -0.55
C GLY A 193 -4.17 3.20 -1.25
N LEU A 194 -5.51 3.25 -1.19
CA LEU A 194 -6.39 2.23 -1.79
C LEU A 194 -6.15 2.08 -3.29
N GLY A 195 -6.01 3.17 -4.05
CA GLY A 195 -5.80 3.11 -5.48
C GLY A 195 -4.49 2.40 -5.85
N LEU A 196 -3.41 2.63 -5.09
CA LEU A 196 -2.14 1.93 -5.30
C LEU A 196 -2.26 0.45 -4.93
N GLN A 197 -2.91 0.12 -3.81
CA GLN A 197 -3.05 -1.26 -3.36
C GLN A 197 -3.96 -2.08 -4.27
N MET A 198 -5.10 -1.52 -4.67
CA MET A 198 -6.01 -2.21 -5.58
C MET A 198 -5.37 -2.41 -6.95
N THR A 199 -4.50 -1.49 -7.40
CA THR A 199 -3.69 -1.71 -8.60
C THR A 199 -2.76 -2.91 -8.45
N ASN A 200 -2.12 -3.08 -7.28
CA ASN A 200 -1.28 -4.25 -6.99
C ASN A 200 -2.11 -5.55 -6.97
N ILE A 201 -3.26 -5.54 -6.29
CA ILE A 201 -4.18 -6.69 -6.26
C ILE A 201 -4.61 -7.08 -7.68
N SER A 202 -4.99 -6.10 -8.53
CA SER A 202 -5.42 -6.39 -9.90
C SER A 202 -4.31 -6.98 -10.79
N LYS A 203 -3.04 -6.70 -10.52
CA LYS A 203 -1.90 -7.20 -11.33
C LYS A 203 -1.28 -8.50 -10.82
N ASP A 204 -1.48 -8.82 -9.55
CA ASP A 204 -0.81 -9.93 -8.85
C ASP A 204 -1.76 -11.11 -8.53
N ILE A 205 -3.00 -11.12 -9.04
CA ILE A 205 -4.04 -12.14 -8.79
C ILE A 205 -3.51 -13.59 -8.79
N ILE A 206 -2.77 -13.98 -9.84
CA ILE A 206 -2.24 -15.34 -9.96
C ILE A 206 -1.15 -15.61 -8.90
N ALA A 207 -0.31 -14.62 -8.63
CA ALA A 207 0.74 -14.75 -7.62
C ALA A 207 0.15 -14.87 -6.21
N ASP A 208 -0.91 -14.11 -5.93
CA ASP A 208 -1.64 -14.15 -4.67
C ASP A 208 -2.37 -15.50 -4.49
N HIS A 209 -3.01 -16.01 -5.55
CA HIS A 209 -3.63 -17.33 -5.56
C HIS A 209 -2.63 -18.44 -5.23
N ASN A 210 -1.43 -18.40 -5.83
CA ASN A 210 -0.37 -19.37 -5.55
C ASN A 210 0.15 -19.32 -4.10
N ARG A 211 -0.13 -18.24 -3.36
CA ARG A 211 0.17 -18.09 -1.92
C ARG A 211 -1.01 -18.49 -1.01
N GLY A 212 -2.13 -18.95 -1.59
CA GLY A 212 -3.34 -19.31 -0.85
C GLY A 212 -4.30 -18.15 -0.58
N TRP A 213 -4.10 -16.99 -1.21
CA TRP A 213 -4.93 -15.80 -1.03
C TRP A 213 -5.77 -15.50 -2.27
N SER A 214 -7.00 -15.03 -2.05
CA SER A 214 -7.82 -14.42 -3.09
C SER A 214 -8.36 -13.08 -2.61
N TYR A 215 -7.67 -12.00 -2.96
CA TYR A 215 -8.14 -10.65 -2.66
C TYR A 215 -9.32 -10.20 -3.54
N ILE A 216 -9.60 -10.91 -4.63
CA ILE A 216 -10.81 -10.71 -5.42
C ILE A 216 -12.01 -11.23 -4.61
N PRO A 217 -13.02 -10.40 -4.32
CA PRO A 217 -14.09 -10.81 -3.42
C PRO A 217 -14.93 -11.98 -3.95
N ARG A 218 -15.28 -12.91 -3.06
CA ARG A 218 -16.13 -14.07 -3.36
C ARG A 218 -17.47 -13.62 -3.95
N SER A 219 -18.11 -12.59 -3.38
CA SER A 219 -19.41 -12.12 -3.83
C SER A 219 -19.44 -11.72 -5.30
N ILE A 220 -18.39 -11.05 -5.80
CA ILE A 220 -18.34 -10.56 -7.19
C ILE A 220 -18.07 -11.69 -8.18
N ILE A 221 -17.36 -12.73 -7.76
CA ILE A 221 -17.14 -13.94 -8.54
C ILE A 221 -18.47 -14.71 -8.67
N LEU A 222 -19.17 -14.92 -7.55
CA LEU A 222 -20.46 -15.61 -7.52
C LEU A 222 -21.56 -14.87 -8.30
N GLU A 223 -21.60 -13.53 -8.25
CA GLU A 223 -22.56 -12.71 -9.00
C GLU A 223 -22.45 -12.92 -10.52
N LYS A 224 -21.24 -13.23 -11.02
CA LYS A 224 -21.00 -13.59 -12.43
C LYS A 224 -21.27 -15.07 -12.73
N GLY A 225 -21.73 -15.83 -11.74
CA GLY A 225 -22.03 -17.25 -11.86
C GLY A 225 -20.78 -18.07 -12.10
N LEU A 226 -19.69 -17.77 -11.38
CA LEU A 226 -18.49 -18.57 -11.30
C LEU A 226 -18.29 -19.05 -9.86
N THR A 227 -17.69 -20.22 -9.71
CA THR A 227 -17.04 -20.64 -8.47
C THR A 227 -15.66 -20.00 -8.34
N MET A 228 -15.07 -20.04 -7.14
CA MET A 228 -13.70 -19.57 -6.92
C MET A 228 -12.70 -20.32 -7.79
N ASP A 229 -12.85 -21.64 -7.88
CA ASP A 229 -11.96 -22.49 -8.67
C ASP A 229 -12.07 -22.18 -10.17
N GLU A 230 -13.29 -22.00 -10.69
CA GLU A 230 -13.50 -21.62 -12.09
C GLU A 230 -12.92 -20.25 -12.44
N PHE A 231 -12.97 -19.30 -11.50
CA PHE A 231 -12.33 -17.99 -11.67
C PHE A 231 -10.80 -18.15 -11.78
N HIS A 232 -10.18 -18.84 -10.81
CA HIS A 232 -8.72 -18.99 -10.76
C HIS A 232 -8.17 -19.92 -11.85
N SER A 233 -8.95 -20.90 -12.31
CA SER A 233 -8.58 -21.76 -13.44
C SER A 233 -8.77 -21.09 -14.81
N GLY A 234 -9.37 -19.90 -14.86
CA GLY A 234 -9.68 -19.21 -16.09
C GLY A 234 -10.75 -19.93 -16.93
N ALA A 235 -11.70 -20.63 -16.30
CA ALA A 235 -12.73 -21.42 -17.00
C ALA A 235 -13.61 -20.57 -17.93
N SER A 236 -13.80 -19.28 -17.61
CA SER A 236 -14.49 -18.32 -18.47
C SER A 236 -13.74 -16.99 -18.55
N MET A 237 -12.99 -16.80 -19.63
CA MET A 237 -12.24 -15.56 -19.87
C MET A 237 -13.16 -14.34 -19.85
N ASP A 238 -14.29 -14.38 -20.56
CA ASP A 238 -15.22 -13.25 -20.66
C ASP A 238 -15.73 -12.79 -19.28
N LYS A 239 -16.16 -13.74 -18.44
CA LYS A 239 -16.63 -13.42 -17.08
C LYS A 239 -15.51 -12.90 -16.18
N ASN A 240 -14.31 -13.49 -16.25
CA ASN A 240 -13.15 -13.00 -15.50
C ASN A 240 -12.82 -11.55 -15.88
N LEU A 241 -12.90 -11.22 -17.16
CA LEU A 241 -12.68 -9.86 -17.63
C LEU A 241 -13.71 -8.88 -17.10
N GLN A 242 -14.99 -9.24 -17.11
CA GLN A 242 -16.03 -8.37 -16.53
C GLN A 242 -15.81 -8.11 -15.02
N ILE A 243 -15.36 -9.11 -14.26
CA ILE A 243 -15.02 -8.95 -12.83
C ILE A 243 -13.89 -7.92 -12.68
N LEU A 244 -12.88 -8.03 -13.53
CA LEU A 244 -11.68 -7.21 -13.45
C LEU A 244 -11.89 -5.81 -13.97
N GLU A 245 -12.67 -5.61 -15.01
CA GLU A 245 -13.12 -4.29 -15.45
C GLU A 245 -13.85 -3.56 -14.31
N GLY A 246 -14.71 -4.26 -13.57
CA GLY A 246 -15.36 -3.71 -12.38
C GLY A 246 -14.36 -3.26 -11.31
N LEU A 247 -13.36 -4.11 -11.02
CA LEU A 247 -12.31 -3.78 -10.06
C LEU A 247 -11.42 -2.62 -10.54
N LEU A 248 -10.98 -2.63 -11.80
CA LEU A 248 -10.17 -1.58 -12.40
C LEU A 248 -10.93 -0.25 -12.43
N SER A 249 -12.24 -0.26 -12.66
CA SER A 249 -13.08 0.95 -12.62
C SER A 249 -13.08 1.57 -11.22
N LYS A 250 -13.24 0.73 -10.18
CA LYS A 250 -13.14 1.17 -8.78
C LYS A 250 -11.74 1.66 -8.42
N THR A 251 -10.70 0.95 -8.83
CA THR A 251 -9.29 1.37 -8.68
C THR A 251 -9.07 2.74 -9.32
N ASN A 252 -9.56 2.95 -10.54
CA ASN A 252 -9.45 4.23 -11.23
C ASN A 252 -10.17 5.36 -10.49
N SER A 253 -11.29 5.11 -9.79
CA SER A 253 -11.91 6.08 -8.89
C SER A 253 -10.93 6.59 -7.84
N HIS A 254 -10.29 5.65 -7.13
CA HIS A 254 -9.32 5.98 -6.10
C HIS A 254 -8.09 6.70 -6.67
N LEU A 255 -7.64 6.37 -7.88
CA LEU A 255 -6.54 7.07 -8.55
C LEU A 255 -6.93 8.52 -8.94
N HIS A 256 -8.19 8.79 -9.27
CA HIS A 256 -8.67 10.16 -9.48
C HIS A 256 -8.68 10.96 -8.17
N ASP A 257 -9.10 10.35 -7.07
CA ASP A 257 -8.98 10.98 -5.75
C ASP A 257 -7.52 11.21 -5.34
N ALA A 258 -6.63 10.26 -5.64
CA ALA A 258 -5.18 10.41 -5.44
C ALA A 258 -4.60 11.59 -6.25
N LEU A 259 -5.14 11.85 -7.46
CA LEU A 259 -4.80 13.03 -8.23
C LEU A 259 -5.28 14.31 -7.52
N LYS A 260 -6.53 14.36 -7.03
CA LYS A 260 -7.03 15.51 -6.24
C LYS A 260 -6.17 15.80 -5.02
N PHE A 261 -5.76 14.76 -4.29
CA PHE A 261 -4.80 14.85 -3.18
C PHE A 261 -3.50 15.52 -3.64
N THR A 262 -2.93 15.05 -4.75
CA THR A 262 -1.67 15.54 -5.30
C THR A 262 -1.75 16.99 -5.79
N LEU A 263 -2.88 17.38 -6.38
CA LEU A 263 -3.10 18.74 -6.92
C LEU A 263 -3.42 19.77 -5.84
N ALA A 264 -3.81 19.34 -4.64
CA ALA A 264 -3.98 20.20 -3.47
C ALA A 264 -2.64 20.67 -2.88
N LEU A 265 -1.54 19.96 -3.16
CA LEU A 265 -0.20 20.42 -2.79
C LEU A 265 0.17 21.70 -3.56
N PRO A 266 0.83 22.68 -2.91
CA PRO A 266 1.27 23.90 -3.59
C PRO A 266 2.17 23.59 -4.79
N ARG A 267 2.02 24.36 -5.87
CA ARG A 267 2.78 24.16 -7.11
C ARG A 267 4.30 24.33 -6.94
N THR A 268 4.70 25.06 -5.90
CA THR A 268 6.08 25.29 -5.47
C THR A 268 6.69 24.08 -4.77
N GLU A 269 5.88 23.18 -4.20
CA GLU A 269 6.34 21.97 -3.49
C GLU A 269 6.66 20.82 -4.47
N ILE A 270 7.58 21.08 -5.39
CA ILE A 270 7.90 20.19 -6.52
C ILE A 270 8.25 18.77 -6.03
N ALA A 271 9.09 18.64 -4.99
CA ALA A 271 9.50 17.34 -4.47
C ALA A 271 8.32 16.52 -3.92
N LEU A 272 7.40 17.15 -3.17
CA LEU A 272 6.21 16.47 -2.65
C LEU A 272 5.28 16.04 -3.78
N ARG A 273 5.10 16.91 -4.78
CA ARG A 273 4.28 16.58 -5.95
C ARG A 273 4.88 15.41 -6.71
N LEU A 274 6.20 15.41 -6.99
CA LEU A 274 6.86 14.30 -7.68
C LEU A 274 6.77 12.98 -6.89
N PHE A 275 6.97 13.05 -5.57
CA PHE A 275 6.80 11.89 -4.69
C PHE A 275 5.42 11.23 -4.84
N CYS A 276 4.35 12.04 -5.00
CA CYS A 276 2.99 11.54 -5.20
C CYS A 276 2.72 11.12 -6.66
N ILE A 277 3.22 11.90 -7.64
CA ILE A 277 2.96 11.72 -9.07
C ILE A 277 3.56 10.41 -9.58
N TRP A 278 4.79 10.08 -9.21
CA TRP A 278 5.46 8.90 -9.76
C TRP A 278 4.74 7.57 -9.47
N PRO A 279 4.40 7.21 -8.21
CA PRO A 279 3.63 5.99 -7.96
C PRO A 279 2.23 6.06 -8.59
N LEU A 280 1.58 7.23 -8.59
CA LEU A 280 0.27 7.42 -9.18
C LEU A 280 0.27 7.17 -10.70
N TRP A 281 1.20 7.74 -11.45
CA TRP A 281 1.31 7.54 -12.90
C TRP A 281 1.66 6.09 -13.24
N MET A 282 2.50 5.44 -12.42
CA MET A 282 2.82 4.03 -12.59
C MET A 282 1.57 3.15 -12.36
N ALA A 283 0.74 3.48 -11.37
CA ALA A 283 -0.49 2.76 -11.09
C ALA A 283 -1.52 2.93 -12.23
N VAL A 284 -1.79 4.17 -12.65
CA VAL A 284 -2.70 4.45 -13.78
C VAL A 284 -2.22 3.77 -15.05
N LYS A 285 -0.90 3.74 -15.30
CA LYS A 285 -0.36 3.04 -16.47
C LYS A 285 -0.49 1.53 -16.37
N THR A 286 -0.41 0.97 -15.17
CA THR A 286 -0.66 -0.45 -14.93
C THR A 286 -2.11 -0.81 -15.18
N VAL A 287 -3.06 -0.01 -14.65
CA VAL A 287 -4.50 -0.15 -14.94
C VAL A 287 -4.77 -0.08 -16.44
N SER A 288 -4.16 0.87 -17.15
CA SER A 288 -4.23 0.98 -18.62
C SER A 288 -3.72 -0.28 -19.34
N VAL A 289 -2.64 -0.90 -18.86
CA VAL A 289 -2.11 -2.14 -19.46
C VAL A 289 -3.04 -3.32 -19.21
N LEU A 290 -3.56 -3.47 -17.99
CA LEU A 290 -4.48 -4.54 -17.61
C LEU A 290 -5.79 -4.45 -18.41
N HIS A 291 -6.36 -3.25 -18.51
CA HIS A 291 -7.57 -3.00 -19.29
C HIS A 291 -7.42 -3.39 -20.77
N ASN A 292 -6.28 -3.07 -21.37
CA ASN A 292 -6.03 -3.32 -22.79
C ASN A 292 -5.47 -4.73 -23.09
N ASN A 293 -5.10 -5.51 -22.08
CA ASN A 293 -4.50 -6.85 -22.27
C ASN A 293 -5.08 -7.90 -21.31
N PRO A 294 -6.36 -8.26 -21.51
CA PRO A 294 -7.05 -9.40 -20.89
C PRO A 294 -6.23 -10.67 -20.68
N GLU A 295 -5.44 -11.07 -21.67
CA GLU A 295 -4.74 -12.37 -21.68
C GLU A 295 -3.67 -12.49 -20.58
N LEU A 296 -3.22 -11.37 -20.01
CA LEU A 296 -2.25 -11.35 -18.93
C LEU A 296 -2.76 -12.02 -17.65
N LEU A 297 -4.08 -12.18 -17.52
CA LEU A 297 -4.75 -12.77 -16.36
C LEU A 297 -4.64 -14.29 -16.28
N ASN A 298 -4.33 -14.94 -17.39
CA ASN A 298 -4.12 -16.40 -17.44
C ASN A 298 -2.63 -16.75 -17.56
N SER A 299 -1.76 -15.77 -17.75
CA SER A 299 -0.33 -16.00 -17.86
C SER A 299 0.32 -15.90 -16.48
N ASN A 300 1.14 -16.86 -16.08
CA ASN A 300 2.02 -16.74 -14.91
C ASN A 300 3.01 -15.54 -14.99
N ALA A 301 2.98 -14.77 -16.08
CA ALA A 301 3.78 -13.58 -16.26
C ALA A 301 3.18 -12.41 -15.46
N GLN A 302 3.89 -12.01 -14.42
CA GLN A 302 3.54 -10.83 -13.61
C GLN A 302 3.43 -9.57 -14.49
N VAL A 303 2.28 -8.90 -14.45
CA VAL A 303 2.07 -7.67 -15.21
C VAL A 303 2.94 -6.56 -14.66
N LYS A 304 3.92 -6.12 -15.46
CA LYS A 304 4.87 -5.07 -15.11
C LYS A 304 4.90 -4.02 -16.20
N ILE A 305 4.79 -2.75 -15.79
CA ILE A 305 5.14 -1.64 -16.68
C ILE A 305 6.62 -1.72 -17.05
N SER A 306 6.93 -1.44 -18.31
CA SER A 306 8.28 -1.56 -18.83
C SER A 306 9.25 -0.55 -18.18
N ARG A 307 10.55 -0.86 -18.14
CA ARG A 307 11.57 0.07 -17.65
C ARG A 307 11.61 1.38 -18.44
N SER A 308 11.31 1.33 -19.74
CA SER A 308 11.24 2.54 -20.57
C SER A 308 10.03 3.40 -20.21
N THR A 309 8.88 2.79 -19.90
CA THR A 309 7.71 3.49 -19.37
C THR A 309 8.02 4.17 -18.04
N VAL A 310 8.66 3.46 -17.09
CA VAL A 310 9.10 4.03 -15.81
C VAL A 310 10.01 5.24 -16.04
N LYS A 311 11.04 5.11 -16.90
CA LYS A 311 11.92 6.23 -17.24
C LYS A 311 11.16 7.42 -17.84
N ARG A 312 10.23 7.18 -18.77
CA ARG A 312 9.39 8.26 -19.36
C ARG A 312 8.60 9.00 -18.29
N ILE A 313 8.03 8.30 -17.31
CA ILE A 313 7.34 8.93 -16.18
C ILE A 313 8.33 9.77 -15.36
N LEU A 314 9.45 9.18 -14.93
CA LEU A 314 10.43 9.86 -14.07
C LEU A 314 11.05 11.10 -14.71
N PHE A 315 11.30 11.09 -16.03
CA PHE A 315 11.88 12.23 -16.75
C PHE A 315 10.83 13.19 -17.32
N GLY A 316 9.63 12.71 -17.64
CA GLY A 316 8.57 13.52 -18.24
C GLY A 316 7.78 14.33 -17.23
N THR A 317 7.41 13.73 -16.08
CA THR A 317 6.57 14.43 -15.10
C THR A 317 7.24 15.65 -14.44
N PRO A 318 8.57 15.72 -14.22
CA PRO A 318 9.23 16.95 -13.77
C PRO A 318 9.05 18.14 -14.71
N LEU A 319 8.79 17.92 -16.00
CA LEU A 319 8.58 19.00 -16.98
C LEU A 319 7.20 19.65 -16.84
N ILE A 320 6.23 18.93 -16.26
CA ILE A 320 4.83 19.37 -16.15
C ILE A 320 4.35 19.54 -14.70
N VAL A 321 5.16 19.14 -13.71
CA VAL A 321 4.81 19.12 -12.28
C VAL A 321 4.33 20.45 -11.72
N TRP A 322 4.69 21.57 -12.33
CA TRP A 322 4.30 22.92 -11.90
C TRP A 322 2.88 23.31 -12.35
N SER A 323 2.27 22.58 -13.29
CA SER A 323 0.95 22.91 -13.86
C SER A 323 -0.09 21.85 -13.55
N ASN A 324 -1.17 22.24 -12.85
CA ASN A 324 -2.28 21.33 -12.56
C ASN A 324 -2.95 20.84 -13.84
N SER A 325 -3.22 21.75 -14.78
CA SER A 325 -3.89 21.41 -16.04
C SER A 325 -3.07 20.46 -16.92
N LEU A 326 -1.73 20.60 -16.94
CA LEU A 326 -0.88 19.66 -17.68
C LEU A 326 -0.84 18.28 -17.00
N LEU A 327 -0.86 18.24 -15.66
CA LEU A 327 -0.94 16.98 -14.92
C LEU A 327 -2.29 16.29 -15.13
N GLU A 328 -3.40 17.02 -15.07
CA GLU A 328 -4.74 16.50 -15.35
C GLU A 328 -4.83 15.95 -16.78
N TYR A 329 -4.35 16.73 -17.77
CA TYR A 329 -4.29 16.28 -19.16
C TYR A 329 -3.40 15.03 -19.31
N SER A 330 -2.21 15.02 -18.71
CA SER A 330 -1.32 13.87 -18.75
C SER A 330 -1.95 12.64 -18.10
N PHE A 331 -2.67 12.81 -16.99
CA PHE A 331 -3.32 11.73 -16.26
C PHE A 331 -4.47 11.13 -17.09
N ALA A 332 -5.36 11.98 -17.60
CA ALA A 332 -6.51 11.57 -18.40
C ALA A 332 -6.11 10.82 -19.68
N ASN A 333 -5.00 11.22 -20.31
CA ASN A 333 -4.54 10.55 -21.54
C ASN A 333 -3.89 9.18 -21.33
N ILE A 334 -3.64 8.74 -20.08
CA ILE A 334 -3.07 7.40 -19.84
C ILE A 334 -4.14 6.31 -20.02
N ILE A 335 -5.36 6.57 -19.55
CA ILE A 335 -6.54 5.71 -19.74
C ILE A 335 -7.51 6.49 -20.64
N ASN A 336 -7.27 6.44 -21.95
CA ASN A 336 -8.14 7.08 -22.93
C ASN A 336 -9.33 6.17 -23.29
N ASP A 337 -10.14 5.83 -22.29
CA ASP A 337 -11.34 5.01 -22.47
C ASP A 337 -12.52 5.63 -21.70
N LYS A 338 -13.67 5.71 -22.39
CA LYS A 338 -14.91 6.27 -21.85
C LYS A 338 -15.48 5.44 -20.70
N ALA A 339 -15.18 4.14 -20.63
CA ALA A 339 -15.61 3.26 -19.53
C ALA A 339 -15.06 3.70 -18.16
N PHE A 340 -14.00 4.50 -18.14
CA PHE A 340 -13.36 5.03 -16.94
C PHE A 340 -13.64 6.53 -16.71
N GLN A 341 -14.48 7.14 -17.55
CA GLN A 341 -14.90 8.54 -17.42
C GLN A 341 -16.11 8.61 -16.50
N ASN A 342 -15.92 9.18 -15.31
CA ASN A 342 -16.88 9.30 -14.18
C ASN A 342 -17.02 8.04 -13.31
N PRO A 343 -15.96 7.69 -12.56
CA PRO A 343 -16.05 6.60 -11.60
C PRO A 343 -16.98 6.96 -10.42
N PRO A 344 -17.63 5.97 -9.79
CA PRO A 344 -18.53 6.21 -8.66
C PRO A 344 -17.78 6.82 -7.47
N PRO A 345 -18.42 7.73 -6.70
CA PRO A 345 -17.78 8.37 -5.56
C PRO A 345 -17.45 7.33 -4.49
N PHE A 346 -16.28 7.48 -3.88
CA PHE A 346 -15.88 6.64 -2.77
C PHE A 346 -16.54 7.09 -1.45
N ASP A 347 -17.22 6.15 -0.77
CA ASP A 347 -17.84 6.38 0.52
C ASP A 347 -16.82 6.21 1.68
N LEU A 348 -16.00 7.25 1.87
CA LEU A 348 -15.01 7.29 2.94
C LEU A 348 -15.66 7.21 4.34
N GLN A 349 -16.83 7.81 4.53
CA GLN A 349 -17.50 7.82 5.83
C GLN A 349 -18.03 6.42 6.17
N GLY A 350 -18.66 5.76 5.21
CA GLY A 350 -19.08 4.37 5.33
C GLY A 350 -17.91 3.44 5.64
N LEU A 351 -16.77 3.60 4.96
CA LEU A 351 -15.56 2.83 5.31
C LEU A 351 -15.14 3.08 6.77
N LYS A 352 -15.01 4.34 7.19
CA LYS A 352 -14.59 4.68 8.57
C LYS A 352 -15.53 4.10 9.61
N SER A 353 -16.84 4.17 9.39
CA SER A 353 -17.85 3.59 10.29
C SER A 353 -17.75 2.05 10.40
N ARG A 354 -17.35 1.36 9.32
CA ARG A 354 -17.12 -0.10 9.38
C ARG A 354 -15.81 -0.44 10.09
N LEU A 355 -14.74 0.31 9.82
CA LEU A 355 -13.44 0.13 10.48
C LEU A 355 -13.51 0.29 12.00
N GLU A 356 -14.33 1.21 12.50
CA GLU A 356 -14.59 1.39 13.94
C GLU A 356 -15.20 0.15 14.62
N LYS A 357 -15.85 -0.73 13.84
CA LYS A 357 -16.47 -1.97 14.33
C LYS A 357 -15.49 -3.14 14.35
N ILE A 358 -14.29 -2.97 13.77
CA ILE A 358 -13.28 -4.03 13.73
C ILE A 358 -12.53 -4.04 15.07
N PRO A 359 -12.57 -5.15 15.82
CA PRO A 359 -11.90 -5.24 17.11
C PRO A 359 -10.40 -5.42 16.91
N LEU A 360 -9.68 -4.30 16.84
CA LEU A 360 -8.21 -4.28 16.73
C LEU A 360 -7.49 -4.40 18.07
N GLU A 361 -8.23 -4.28 19.18
CA GLU A 361 -7.64 -4.47 20.51
C GLU A 361 -7.28 -5.92 20.77
N ILE A 362 -6.18 -6.07 21.49
CA ILE A 362 -5.63 -7.36 21.86
C ILE A 362 -6.51 -7.90 22.99
N SER A 363 -7.41 -8.83 22.69
CA SER A 363 -7.86 -9.77 23.70
C SER A 363 -6.60 -10.49 24.18
N ASN A 364 -6.07 -10.10 25.35
CA ASN A 364 -5.07 -10.91 26.02
C ASN A 364 -5.71 -12.30 26.25
N PRO A 365 -5.06 -13.40 25.85
CA PRO A 365 -5.50 -14.72 26.26
C PRO A 365 -5.44 -14.88 27.79
#